data_AF-A0A318VV53-F1
#
_entry.id   AF-A0A318VV53-F1
#
_cell.length_a   1.000
_cell.length_b   1.000
_cell.length_c   1.000
_cell.angle_alpha   90.00
_cell.angle_beta   90.00
_cell.angle_gamma   90.00
#
_symmetry.space_group_name_H-M   'P 1'
#
loop_
_entity.id
_entity.type
_entity.pdbx_description
1 polymer ?
#
loop_
_entity_poly.entity_id
_entity_poly.type
_entity_poly.pdbx_seq_one_letter_code
_entity_poly.pdbx_strand_id
1 'polypeptide(L)'
;MEYGIVLLALAVFFGLFMAWGIGANDVANAMGTSVGSRALTIRQAVVVAGIFVFAGAWLAGGEVTQTIRSGMVDSELLADSPDLLVFGMLAALAAAGTWLMVASYFGWPVSTTHSIIGAIIGFAVVGLGFEVVRWERVGTIAMSWVLSPMIGGAIAFALFRSIQLLILDTAQPLKNARRWAPLYIFLTAFVTALVTMFKGLTHVGLNLTTVQSYSLAILISLGVVAAGMLAIRRLRFEETPPEENGSHFSDVEKVFGVLMVVTGCAMAFALGSNDVANAVGPLAAVVDVIQTGEVDPETLVPMWVLLLGGFGIVFGLFTYGHKVIATVGTGITQLTPSRGYAATAAAAATVVLASGTGLPISTTHTLVGAILGVGLARGIAAIDLRLVRMIFMSWIVTLPAGAILAIVFFFVLRGLLG
;
A
#
# COMPACT_ATOMS: atom_id res chain seq x y z
N MET A 1 26.36 12.51 20.14
CA MET A 1 25.58 11.67 21.06
C MET A 1 26.44 10.53 21.63
N GLU A 2 26.54 10.44 22.95
CA GLU A 2 27.30 9.39 23.67
C GLU A 2 26.79 7.97 23.38
N TYR A 3 25.52 7.84 22.96
CA TYR A 3 24.85 6.57 22.63
C TYR A 3 24.57 6.35 21.13
N GLY A 4 25.26 7.04 20.22
CA GLY A 4 24.96 7.01 18.78
C GLY A 4 24.83 5.59 18.17
N ILE A 5 25.70 4.65 18.56
CA ILE A 5 25.65 3.26 18.08
C ILE A 5 24.40 2.53 18.61
N VAL A 6 24.05 2.74 19.87
CA VAL A 6 22.87 2.11 20.51
C VAL A 6 21.60 2.62 19.85
N LEU A 7 21.49 3.94 19.63
CA LEU A 7 20.34 4.55 18.98
C LEU A 7 20.18 4.08 17.53
N LEU A 8 21.28 3.94 16.79
CA LEU A 8 21.26 3.39 15.44
C LEU A 8 20.81 1.91 15.43
N ALA A 9 21.29 1.10 16.38
CA ALA A 9 20.87 -0.29 16.51
C ALA A 9 19.38 -0.40 16.85
N LEU A 10 18.87 0.44 17.75
CA LEU A 10 17.44 0.53 18.06
C LEU A 10 16.63 1.00 16.87
N ALA A 11 17.13 1.96 16.09
CA ALA A 11 16.45 2.44 14.88
C ALA A 11 16.28 1.32 13.87
N VAL A 12 17.37 0.60 13.57
CA VAL A 12 17.34 -0.56 12.68
C VAL A 12 16.36 -1.62 13.18
N PHE A 13 16.37 -1.93 14.49
CA PHE A 13 15.48 -2.91 15.08
C PHE A 13 14.01 -2.49 15.02
N PHE A 14 13.66 -1.28 15.46
CA PHE A 14 12.28 -0.78 15.43
C PHE A 14 11.79 -0.52 14.01
N GLY A 15 12.66 -0.08 13.11
CA GLY A 15 12.36 0.05 11.69
C GLY A 15 12.03 -1.31 11.05
N LEU A 16 12.83 -2.35 11.32
CA LEU A 16 12.54 -3.72 10.90
C LEU A 16 11.24 -4.25 11.53
N PHE A 17 10.99 -3.96 12.81
CA PHE A 17 9.77 -4.37 13.49
C PHE A 17 8.52 -3.72 12.90
N MET A 18 8.59 -2.41 12.62
CA MET A 18 7.52 -1.69 11.91
C MET A 18 7.31 -2.26 10.50
N ALA A 19 8.39 -2.44 9.74
CA ALA A 19 8.33 -3.04 8.40
C ALA A 19 7.73 -4.45 8.42
N TRP A 20 8.11 -5.28 9.39
CA TRP A 20 7.51 -6.58 9.64
C TRP A 20 6.00 -6.47 9.93
N GLY A 21 5.60 -5.52 10.77
CA GLY A 21 4.19 -5.25 11.07
C GLY A 21 3.38 -4.86 9.83
N ILE A 22 3.96 -4.04 8.95
CA ILE A 22 3.36 -3.67 7.65
C ILE A 22 3.15 -4.93 6.80
N GLY A 23 4.18 -5.76 6.64
CA GLY A 23 4.08 -7.01 5.88
C GLY A 23 3.05 -7.99 6.43
N ALA A 24 2.94 -8.06 7.76
CA ALA A 24 1.98 -8.89 8.46
C ALA A 24 0.53 -8.43 8.25
N ASN A 25 0.26 -7.12 8.21
CA ASN A 25 -1.10 -6.58 8.13
C ASN A 25 -1.53 -6.28 6.69
N ASP A 26 -0.74 -5.48 5.96
CA ASP A 26 -1.21 -4.78 4.77
C ASP A 26 -1.19 -5.64 3.52
N VAL A 27 -0.47 -6.76 3.52
CA VAL A 27 -0.45 -7.65 2.34
C VAL A 27 -1.83 -8.21 1.99
N ALA A 28 -2.74 -8.26 2.96
CA ALA A 28 -4.13 -8.61 2.74
C ALA A 28 -4.84 -7.61 1.82
N ASN A 29 -4.40 -6.34 1.80
CA ASN A 29 -4.90 -5.33 0.87
C ASN A 29 -4.44 -5.59 -0.57
N ALA A 30 -3.26 -6.18 -0.76
CA ALA A 30 -2.75 -6.50 -2.09
C ALA A 30 -3.29 -7.81 -2.64
N MET A 31 -3.42 -8.83 -1.78
CA MET A 31 -3.69 -10.20 -2.21
C MET A 31 -5.00 -10.79 -1.71
N GLY A 32 -5.70 -10.12 -0.79
CA GLY A 32 -6.96 -10.62 -0.22
C GLY A 32 -8.04 -10.83 -1.29
N THR A 33 -8.13 -9.93 -2.28
CA THR A 33 -9.08 -10.07 -3.41
C THR A 33 -8.69 -11.21 -4.35
N SER A 34 -7.39 -11.38 -4.64
CA SER A 34 -6.88 -12.47 -5.49
C SER A 34 -7.06 -13.85 -4.84
N VAL A 35 -6.88 -13.95 -3.54
CA VAL A 35 -7.12 -15.18 -2.77
C VAL A 35 -8.61 -15.42 -2.57
N GLY A 36 -9.38 -14.39 -2.19
CA GLY A 36 -10.82 -14.49 -1.96
C GLY A 36 -11.61 -14.86 -3.21
N SER A 37 -11.19 -14.38 -4.38
CA SER A 37 -11.75 -14.76 -5.69
C SER A 37 -11.27 -16.12 -6.21
N ARG A 38 -10.38 -16.80 -5.46
CA ARG A 38 -9.73 -18.07 -5.82
C ARG A 38 -8.86 -18.01 -7.07
N ALA A 39 -8.42 -16.82 -7.49
CA ALA A 39 -7.47 -16.66 -8.58
C ALA A 39 -6.05 -17.12 -8.19
N LEU A 40 -5.68 -16.94 -6.92
CA LEU A 40 -4.42 -17.39 -6.35
C LEU A 40 -4.64 -18.18 -5.06
N THR A 41 -3.80 -19.18 -4.82
CA THR A 41 -3.67 -19.80 -3.50
C THR A 41 -2.90 -18.87 -2.56
N ILE A 42 -3.08 -19.02 -1.24
CA ILE A 42 -2.34 -18.23 -0.24
C ILE A 42 -0.82 -18.34 -0.45
N ARG A 43 -0.30 -19.54 -0.73
CA ARG A 43 1.14 -19.75 -0.98
C ARG A 43 1.64 -18.97 -2.19
N GLN A 44 0.90 -19.01 -3.30
CA GLN A 44 1.25 -18.25 -4.49
C GLN A 44 1.17 -16.74 -4.25
N ALA A 45 0.13 -16.30 -3.55
CA ALA A 45 -0.07 -14.90 -3.21
C ALA A 45 1.07 -14.34 -2.36
N VAL A 46 1.55 -15.09 -1.36
CA VAL A 46 2.68 -14.70 -0.51
C VAL A 46 3.97 -14.57 -1.32
N VAL A 47 4.27 -15.51 -2.21
CA VAL A 47 5.49 -15.45 -3.05
C VAL A 47 5.43 -14.28 -4.03
N VAL A 48 4.31 -14.11 -4.73
CA VAL A 48 4.13 -13.02 -5.69
C VAL A 48 4.18 -11.66 -4.98
N ALA A 49 3.48 -11.52 -3.85
CA ALA A 49 3.52 -10.29 -3.07
C ALA A 49 4.94 -9.99 -2.59
N GLY A 50 5.70 -10.98 -2.12
CA GLY A 50 7.07 -10.77 -1.66
C GLY A 50 7.96 -10.13 -2.73
N ILE A 51 7.87 -10.61 -3.97
CA ILE A 51 8.66 -10.07 -5.10
C ILE A 51 8.22 -8.63 -5.44
N PHE A 52 6.93 -8.40 -5.62
CA PHE A 52 6.43 -7.11 -6.11
C PHE A 52 6.42 -6.04 -5.02
N VAL A 53 6.15 -6.38 -3.77
CA VAL A 53 6.27 -5.46 -2.62
C VAL A 53 7.72 -5.02 -2.45
N PHE A 54 8.68 -5.94 -2.51
CA PHE A 54 10.09 -5.58 -2.45
C PHE A 54 10.49 -4.68 -3.61
N ALA A 55 10.08 -5.02 -4.84
CA ALA A 55 10.35 -4.19 -6.01
C ALA A 55 9.74 -2.79 -5.90
N GLY A 56 8.51 -2.67 -5.41
CA GLY A 56 7.85 -1.38 -5.18
C GLY A 56 8.55 -0.55 -4.12
N ALA A 57 8.90 -1.17 -2.99
CA ALA A 57 9.62 -0.53 -1.90
C ALA A 57 10.98 0.04 -2.35
N TRP A 58 11.74 -0.76 -3.12
CA TRP A 58 13.06 -0.36 -3.57
C TRP A 58 13.02 0.66 -4.73
N LEU A 59 12.15 0.43 -5.73
CA LEU A 59 12.15 1.21 -6.96
C LEU A 59 11.30 2.48 -6.87
N ALA A 60 10.33 2.56 -5.96
CA ALA A 60 9.37 3.67 -5.92
C ALA A 60 9.02 4.16 -4.49
N GLY A 61 9.73 3.68 -3.45
CA GLY A 61 9.49 4.06 -2.07
C GLY A 61 10.03 5.42 -1.64
N GLY A 62 10.90 6.04 -2.43
CA GLY A 62 11.66 7.24 -2.03
C GLY A 62 10.80 8.49 -1.78
N GLU A 63 9.91 8.84 -2.70
CA GLU A 63 9.11 10.08 -2.66
C GLU A 63 8.24 10.21 -1.39
N VAL A 64 7.52 9.13 -1.03
CA VAL A 64 6.68 9.11 0.17
C VAL A 64 7.55 9.10 1.42
N THR A 65 8.70 8.41 1.38
CA THR A 65 9.65 8.40 2.49
C THR A 65 10.16 9.80 2.79
N GLN A 66 10.50 10.57 1.75
CA GLN A 66 10.93 11.96 1.91
C GLN A 66 9.83 12.79 2.59
N THR A 67 8.58 12.61 2.19
CA THR A 67 7.44 13.34 2.76
C THR A 67 7.19 12.99 4.22
N ILE A 68 7.33 11.72 4.62
CA ILE A 68 7.20 11.32 6.04
C ILE A 68 8.36 11.86 6.87
N ARG A 69 9.57 11.85 6.32
CA ARG A 69 10.77 12.38 6.98
C ARG A 69 10.68 13.89 7.21
N SER A 70 10.39 14.68 6.17
CA SER A 70 10.49 16.15 6.20
C SER A 70 9.17 16.88 6.49
N GLY A 71 8.04 16.16 6.44
CA GLY A 71 6.73 16.80 6.28
C GLY A 71 5.94 17.08 7.56
N MET A 72 6.25 16.46 8.70
CA MET A 72 5.34 16.49 9.87
C MET A 72 5.83 17.32 11.04
N VAL A 73 7.15 17.44 11.20
CA VAL A 73 7.80 18.06 12.34
C VAL A 73 8.77 19.11 11.80
N ASP A 74 8.75 20.32 12.37
CA ASP A 74 9.62 21.39 11.94
C ASP A 74 11.05 21.16 12.44
N SER A 75 11.97 20.90 11.49
CA SER A 75 13.38 20.63 11.77
C SER A 75 14.12 21.86 12.30
N GLU A 76 13.69 23.07 11.92
CA GLU A 76 14.35 24.32 12.35
C GLU A 76 14.13 24.56 13.85
N LEU A 77 12.93 24.27 14.35
CA LEU A 77 12.58 24.38 15.77
C LEU A 77 13.26 23.29 16.63
N LEU A 78 13.91 22.30 16.00
CA LEU A 78 14.60 21.20 16.65
C LEU A 78 16.12 21.27 16.51
N ALA A 79 16.66 22.32 15.88
CA ALA A 79 18.10 22.49 15.68
C ALA A 79 18.89 22.42 16.99
N ASP A 80 18.32 22.94 18.08
CA ASP A 80 18.97 22.94 19.42
C ASP A 80 18.76 21.63 20.20
N SER A 81 17.89 20.73 19.74
CA SER A 81 17.56 19.49 20.45
C SER A 81 17.29 18.29 19.51
N PRO A 82 18.23 17.96 18.60
CA PRO A 82 18.06 16.88 17.62
C PRO A 82 17.86 15.50 18.26
N ASP A 83 18.38 15.30 19.48
CA ASP A 83 18.24 14.06 20.25
C ASP A 83 16.77 13.75 20.58
N LEU A 84 15.93 14.77 20.80
CA LEU A 84 14.50 14.57 21.08
C LEU A 84 13.75 14.05 19.85
N LEU A 85 14.14 14.49 18.64
CA LEU A 85 13.60 13.96 17.40
C LEU A 85 13.95 12.47 17.26
N VAL A 86 15.18 12.09 17.60
CA VAL A 86 15.62 10.69 17.55
C VAL A 86 14.78 9.83 18.48
N PHE A 87 14.61 10.21 19.75
CA PHE A 87 13.76 9.47 20.69
C PHE A 87 12.31 9.40 20.20
N GLY A 88 11.79 10.49 19.64
CA GLY A 88 10.45 10.57 19.08
C GLY A 88 10.22 9.59 17.93
N MET A 89 11.11 9.58 16.94
CA MET A 89 11.02 8.70 15.78
C MET A 89 11.20 7.23 16.16
N LEU A 90 12.10 6.91 17.10
CA LEU A 90 12.24 5.57 17.67
C LEU A 90 10.96 5.12 18.38
N ALA A 91 10.38 5.99 19.20
CA ALA A 91 9.13 5.73 19.89
C ALA A 91 7.96 5.53 18.91
N ALA A 92 7.91 6.30 17.84
CA ALA A 92 6.87 6.18 16.82
C ALA A 92 6.94 4.83 16.08
N LEU A 93 8.15 4.38 15.71
CA LEU A 93 8.35 3.07 15.09
C LEU A 93 7.96 1.93 16.04
N ALA A 94 8.38 2.00 17.31
CA ALA A 94 8.02 0.99 18.31
C ALA A 94 6.50 0.95 18.57
N ALA A 95 5.86 2.11 18.67
CA ALA A 95 4.42 2.26 18.90
C ALA A 95 3.59 1.70 17.75
N ALA A 96 3.86 2.17 16.53
CA ALA A 96 3.14 1.73 15.34
C ALA A 96 3.39 0.24 15.08
N GLY A 97 4.62 -0.26 15.20
CA GLY A 97 4.93 -1.68 15.08
C GLY A 97 4.19 -2.55 16.10
N THR A 98 4.08 -2.09 17.35
CA THR A 98 3.35 -2.78 18.41
C THR A 98 1.85 -2.84 18.10
N TRP A 99 1.26 -1.73 17.68
CA TRP A 99 -0.14 -1.68 17.28
C TRP A 99 -0.43 -2.61 16.10
N LEU A 100 0.43 -2.62 15.09
CA LEU A 100 0.30 -3.51 13.93
C LEU A 100 0.44 -4.99 14.29
N MET A 101 1.35 -5.32 15.21
CA MET A 101 1.48 -6.67 15.73
C MET A 101 0.17 -7.13 16.41
N VAL A 102 -0.40 -6.28 17.27
CA VAL A 102 -1.66 -6.56 17.96
C VAL A 102 -2.81 -6.71 16.95
N ALA A 103 -2.96 -5.76 16.03
CA ALA A 103 -4.00 -5.80 15.01
C ALA A 103 -3.87 -7.06 14.13
N SER A 104 -2.65 -7.39 13.69
CA SER A 104 -2.39 -8.58 12.89
C SER A 104 -2.65 -9.87 13.65
N TYR A 105 -2.35 -9.93 14.96
CA TYR A 105 -2.67 -11.06 15.82
C TYR A 105 -4.16 -11.37 15.84
N PHE A 106 -5.00 -10.34 15.92
CA PHE A 106 -6.46 -10.47 15.85
C PHE A 106 -7.02 -10.52 14.42
N GLY A 107 -6.17 -10.45 13.41
CA GLY A 107 -6.58 -10.46 12.00
C GLY A 107 -7.32 -9.19 11.57
N TRP A 108 -7.13 -8.07 12.27
CA TRP A 108 -7.78 -6.80 11.96
C TRP A 108 -7.01 -6.04 10.87
N PRO A 109 -7.65 -5.72 9.73
CA PRO A 109 -7.05 -4.83 8.76
C PRO A 109 -7.09 -3.40 9.29
N VAL A 110 -5.93 -2.85 9.63
CA VAL A 110 -5.78 -1.47 10.10
C VAL A 110 -4.99 -0.67 9.08
N SER A 111 -4.76 0.62 9.33
CA SER A 111 -3.91 1.43 8.48
C SER A 111 -2.57 1.70 9.15
N THR A 112 -1.51 1.19 8.53
CA THR A 112 -0.12 1.45 8.91
C THR A 112 0.22 2.94 8.85
N THR A 113 -0.18 3.61 7.77
CA THR A 113 0.02 5.06 7.58
C THR A 113 -0.63 5.89 8.68
N HIS A 114 -1.87 5.58 9.09
CA HIS A 114 -2.49 6.26 10.23
C HIS A 114 -1.77 5.96 11.55
N SER A 115 -1.30 4.72 11.73
CA SER A 115 -0.60 4.30 12.95
C SER A 115 0.68 5.11 13.15
N ILE A 116 1.53 5.20 12.12
CA ILE A 116 2.81 5.91 12.22
C ILE A 116 2.62 7.42 12.29
N ILE A 117 1.68 7.98 11.53
CA ILE A 117 1.44 9.43 11.53
C ILE A 117 0.83 9.88 12.85
N GLY A 118 -0.13 9.11 13.39
CA GLY A 118 -0.66 9.34 14.72
C GLY A 118 0.42 9.24 15.79
N ALA A 119 1.31 8.25 15.68
CA ALA A 119 2.46 8.11 16.57
C ALA A 119 3.42 9.32 16.51
N ILE A 120 3.76 9.79 15.31
CA ILE A 120 4.63 10.96 15.11
C ILE A 120 4.01 12.23 15.71
N ILE A 121 2.75 12.52 15.36
CA ILE A 121 2.04 13.69 15.89
C ILE A 121 1.89 13.58 17.41
N GLY A 122 1.59 12.39 17.93
CA GLY A 122 1.40 12.15 19.36
C GLY A 122 2.64 12.49 20.18
N PHE A 123 3.82 11.97 19.81
CA PHE A 123 5.04 12.31 20.52
C PHE A 123 5.43 13.77 20.26
N ALA A 124 5.22 14.31 19.06
CA ALA A 124 5.64 15.68 18.74
C ALA A 124 4.88 16.70 19.60
N VAL A 125 3.55 16.58 19.69
CA VAL A 125 2.73 17.50 20.49
C VAL A 125 3.10 17.45 21.98
N VAL A 126 3.31 16.25 22.54
CA VAL A 126 3.54 16.08 23.98
C VAL A 126 5.01 16.25 24.37
N GLY A 127 5.92 15.81 23.51
CA GLY A 127 7.35 15.77 23.77
C GLY A 127 8.12 17.01 23.27
N LEU A 128 7.63 17.67 22.22
CA LEU A 128 8.33 18.78 21.54
C LEU A 128 7.52 20.09 21.54
N GLY A 129 6.20 20.03 21.71
CA GLY A 129 5.32 21.19 21.71
C GLY A 129 4.40 21.25 20.48
N PHE A 130 3.31 22.01 20.60
CA PHE A 130 2.28 22.08 19.56
C PHE A 130 2.77 22.85 18.32
N GLU A 131 3.62 23.86 18.50
CA GLU A 131 4.21 24.67 17.43
C GLU A 131 5.17 23.90 16.52
N VAL A 132 5.75 22.80 17.01
CA VAL A 132 6.71 22.00 16.23
C VAL A 132 6.01 21.20 15.13
N VAL A 133 4.70 20.97 15.24
CA VAL A 133 3.93 20.22 14.24
C VAL A 133 3.52 21.14 13.08
N ARG A 134 3.84 20.72 11.85
CA ARG A 134 3.41 21.44 10.62
C ARG A 134 1.95 21.13 10.29
N TRP A 135 1.01 21.80 10.97
CA TRP A 135 -0.44 21.54 10.85
C TRP A 135 -1.00 21.66 9.43
N GLU A 136 -0.45 22.53 8.58
CA GLU A 136 -0.83 22.63 7.17
C GLU A 136 -0.53 21.33 6.40
N ARG A 137 0.66 20.74 6.64
CA ARG A 137 1.06 19.48 6.03
C ARG A 137 0.25 18.32 6.58
N VAL A 138 0.03 18.27 7.89
CA VAL A 138 -0.87 17.28 8.53
C VAL A 138 -2.28 17.38 7.93
N GLY A 139 -2.80 18.59 7.71
CA GLY A 139 -4.09 18.81 7.06
C GLY A 139 -4.13 18.29 5.62
N THR A 140 -3.07 18.54 4.85
CA THR A 140 -2.93 18.01 3.47
C THR A 140 -2.93 16.47 3.46
N ILE A 141 -2.24 15.84 4.42
CA ILE A 141 -2.21 14.39 4.56
C ILE A 141 -3.59 13.85 4.99
N ALA A 142 -4.23 14.49 5.97
CA ALA A 142 -5.58 14.09 6.39
C ALA A 142 -6.60 14.17 5.24
N MET A 143 -6.49 15.19 4.38
CA MET A 143 -7.31 15.29 3.18
C MET A 143 -7.04 14.15 2.19
N SER A 144 -5.79 13.69 2.05
CA SER A 144 -5.44 12.56 1.19
C SER A 144 -6.14 11.27 1.65
N TRP A 145 -6.35 11.08 2.96
CA TRP A 145 -7.01 9.91 3.52
C TRP A 145 -8.51 9.86 3.22
N VAL A 146 -9.14 11.01 2.99
CA VAL A 146 -10.55 11.11 2.57
C VAL A 146 -10.67 11.01 1.05
N LEU A 147 -9.77 11.68 0.31
CA LEU A 147 -9.82 11.72 -1.15
C LEU A 147 -9.41 10.38 -1.79
N SER A 148 -8.45 9.65 -1.23
CA SER A 148 -7.96 8.41 -1.83
C SER A 148 -9.02 7.30 -1.92
N PRO A 149 -9.86 7.01 -0.91
CA PRO A 149 -10.98 6.09 -1.06
C PRO A 149 -12.02 6.56 -2.07
N MET A 150 -12.28 7.86 -2.15
CA MET A 150 -13.23 8.43 -3.11
C MET A 150 -12.74 8.27 -4.55
N ILE A 151 -11.47 8.58 -4.80
CA ILE A 151 -10.83 8.40 -6.12
C ILE A 151 -10.79 6.92 -6.49
N GLY A 152 -10.34 6.06 -5.56
CA GLY A 152 -10.33 4.61 -5.76
C GLY A 152 -11.74 4.07 -6.07
N GLY A 153 -12.76 4.53 -5.35
CA GLY A 153 -14.16 4.19 -5.58
C GLY A 153 -14.68 4.67 -6.94
N ALA A 154 -14.38 5.90 -7.34
CA ALA A 154 -14.79 6.45 -8.62
C ALA A 154 -14.14 5.71 -9.81
N ILE A 155 -12.84 5.42 -9.72
CA ILE A 155 -12.12 4.65 -10.73
C ILE A 155 -12.66 3.22 -10.79
N ALA A 156 -12.89 2.59 -9.64
CA ALA A 156 -13.43 1.22 -9.58
C ALA A 156 -14.85 1.13 -10.15
N PHE A 157 -15.70 2.12 -9.86
CA PHE A 157 -17.03 2.24 -10.45
C PHE A 157 -16.94 2.35 -11.97
N ALA A 158 -16.12 3.27 -12.50
CA ALA A 158 -15.95 3.46 -13.93
C ALA A 158 -15.41 2.19 -14.63
N LEU A 159 -14.38 1.55 -14.05
CA LEU A 159 -13.82 0.30 -14.56
C LEU A 159 -14.87 -0.81 -14.56
N PHE A 160 -15.59 -1.00 -13.45
CA PHE A 160 -16.59 -2.07 -13.38
C PHE A 160 -17.78 -1.81 -14.30
N ARG A 161 -18.25 -0.57 -14.43
CA ARG A 161 -19.28 -0.20 -15.41
C ARG A 161 -18.82 -0.46 -16.84
N SER A 162 -17.55 -0.20 -17.17
CA SER A 162 -17.00 -0.54 -18.49
C SER A 162 -17.01 -2.06 -18.73
N ILE A 163 -16.67 -2.87 -17.72
CA ILE A 163 -16.70 -4.34 -17.81
C ILE A 163 -18.13 -4.84 -17.99
N GLN A 164 -19.10 -4.27 -17.28
CA GLN A 164 -20.51 -4.61 -17.45
C GLN A 164 -20.97 -4.33 -18.87
N LEU A 165 -20.77 -3.11 -19.36
CA LEU A 165 -21.28 -2.69 -20.68
C LEU A 165 -20.56 -3.36 -21.85
N LEU A 166 -19.25 -3.60 -21.74
CA LEU A 166 -18.43 -4.10 -22.86
C LEU A 166 -18.31 -5.62 -22.88
N ILE A 167 -18.51 -6.30 -21.73
CA ILE A 167 -18.28 -7.75 -21.58
C ILE A 167 -19.54 -8.44 -21.04
N LEU A 168 -19.99 -8.13 -19.83
CA LEU A 168 -20.98 -8.96 -19.13
C LEU A 168 -22.39 -8.84 -19.74
N ASP A 169 -22.83 -7.64 -20.07
CA ASP A 169 -24.16 -7.34 -20.61
C ASP A 169 -24.15 -7.39 -22.14
N THR A 170 -23.53 -8.42 -22.72
CA THR A 170 -23.41 -8.58 -24.17
C THR A 170 -23.85 -9.96 -24.63
N ALA A 171 -24.18 -10.11 -25.92
CA ALA A 171 -24.65 -11.38 -26.48
C ALA A 171 -23.57 -12.49 -26.46
N GLN A 172 -22.27 -12.14 -26.41
CA GLN A 172 -21.16 -13.11 -26.37
C GLN A 172 -20.09 -12.70 -25.34
N PRO A 173 -20.37 -12.84 -24.03
CA PRO A 173 -19.51 -12.32 -22.97
C PRO A 173 -18.08 -12.88 -23.01
N LEU A 174 -17.91 -14.18 -23.25
CA LEU A 174 -16.59 -14.81 -23.30
C LEU A 174 -15.71 -14.28 -24.44
N LYS A 175 -16.30 -14.07 -25.62
CA LYS A 175 -15.59 -13.51 -26.77
C LYS A 175 -15.15 -12.08 -26.48
N ASN A 176 -16.03 -11.29 -25.87
CA ASN A 176 -15.72 -9.92 -25.48
C ASN A 176 -14.70 -9.84 -24.35
N ALA A 177 -14.73 -10.76 -23.38
CA ALA A 177 -13.72 -10.86 -22.33
C ALA A 177 -12.32 -11.05 -22.93
N ARG A 178 -12.17 -11.96 -23.90
CA ARG A 178 -10.89 -12.16 -24.62
C ARG A 178 -10.49 -10.97 -25.47
N ARG A 179 -11.45 -10.24 -26.06
CA ARG A 179 -11.21 -9.06 -26.89
C ARG A 179 -10.71 -7.87 -26.06
N TRP A 180 -11.30 -7.64 -24.89
CA TRP A 180 -11.02 -6.48 -24.05
C TRP A 180 -9.94 -6.73 -22.99
N ALA A 181 -9.65 -8.00 -22.64
CA ALA A 181 -8.58 -8.36 -21.71
C ALA A 181 -7.22 -7.68 -21.99
N PRO A 182 -6.70 -7.60 -23.24
CA PRO A 182 -5.44 -6.91 -23.52
C PRO A 182 -5.43 -5.46 -23.05
N LEU A 183 -6.54 -4.72 -23.26
CA LEU A 183 -6.62 -3.31 -22.89
C LEU A 183 -6.62 -3.14 -21.36
N TYR A 184 -7.38 -3.96 -20.65
CA TYR A 184 -7.45 -3.92 -19.19
C TYR A 184 -6.10 -4.28 -18.53
N ILE A 185 -5.42 -5.29 -19.06
CA ILE A 185 -4.05 -5.65 -18.64
C ILE A 185 -3.09 -4.49 -18.93
N PHE A 186 -3.17 -3.90 -20.13
CA PHE A 186 -2.34 -2.77 -20.53
C PHE A 186 -2.52 -1.59 -19.58
N LEU A 187 -3.76 -1.17 -19.32
CA LEU A 187 -4.05 -0.01 -18.46
C LEU A 187 -3.48 -0.21 -17.04
N THR A 188 -3.67 -1.39 -16.47
CA THR A 188 -3.14 -1.72 -15.13
C THR A 188 -1.62 -1.63 -15.12
N ALA A 189 -0.95 -2.33 -16.05
CA ALA A 189 0.50 -2.36 -16.12
C ALA A 189 1.09 -0.98 -16.45
N PHE A 190 0.42 -0.21 -17.32
CA PHE A 190 0.87 1.09 -17.79
C PHE A 190 0.86 2.12 -16.68
N VAL A 191 -0.20 2.21 -15.88
CA VAL A 191 -0.24 3.17 -14.76
C VAL A 191 0.87 2.86 -13.75
N THR A 192 1.04 1.59 -13.38
CA THR A 192 2.11 1.16 -12.45
C THR A 192 3.50 1.45 -13.00
N ALA A 193 3.77 1.08 -14.25
CA ALA A 193 5.07 1.31 -14.89
C ALA A 193 5.35 2.80 -15.07
N LEU A 194 4.36 3.59 -15.53
CA LEU A 194 4.52 5.01 -15.82
C LEU A 194 4.99 5.79 -14.60
N VAL A 195 4.31 5.64 -13.47
CA VAL A 195 4.70 6.36 -12.25
C VAL A 195 6.07 5.90 -11.74
N THR A 196 6.37 4.61 -11.84
CA THR A 196 7.71 4.10 -11.50
C THR A 196 8.80 4.77 -12.34
N MET A 197 8.58 4.92 -13.65
CA MET A 197 9.56 5.56 -14.55
C MET A 197 9.74 7.06 -14.27
N PHE A 198 8.65 7.78 -13.98
CA PHE A 198 8.71 9.24 -13.79
C PHE A 198 9.16 9.67 -12.40
N LYS A 199 8.87 8.87 -11.37
CA LYS A 199 8.99 9.29 -9.96
C LYS A 199 9.74 8.29 -9.09
N GLY A 200 9.70 7.01 -9.42
CA GLY A 200 10.40 5.99 -8.63
C GLY A 200 11.91 6.00 -8.88
N LEU A 201 12.30 5.94 -10.16
CA LEU A 201 13.69 5.70 -10.57
C LEU A 201 14.67 6.86 -10.29
N THR A 202 14.17 8.06 -10.02
CA THR A 202 14.99 9.24 -9.66
C THR A 202 15.84 8.98 -8.42
N HIS A 203 15.30 8.26 -7.43
CA HIS A 203 15.97 7.89 -6.18
C HIS A 203 17.04 6.80 -6.37
N VAL A 204 16.96 6.06 -7.47
CA VAL A 204 17.93 5.02 -7.84
C VAL A 204 19.05 5.60 -8.72
N GLY A 205 19.02 6.93 -8.98
CA GLY A 205 20.02 7.63 -9.80
C GLY A 205 19.78 7.51 -11.31
N LEU A 206 18.61 7.03 -11.73
CA LEU A 206 18.25 6.89 -13.15
C LEU A 206 17.34 8.06 -13.57
N ASN A 207 17.94 9.09 -14.15
CA ASN A 207 17.22 10.23 -14.72
C ASN A 207 16.84 9.95 -16.17
N LEU A 208 15.65 9.38 -16.37
CA LEU A 208 15.09 9.13 -17.70
C LEU A 208 14.45 10.41 -18.26
N THR A 209 14.61 10.63 -19.56
CA THR A 209 13.84 11.68 -20.25
C THR A 209 12.34 11.33 -20.28
N THR A 210 11.48 12.34 -20.45
CA THR A 210 10.03 12.15 -20.60
C THR A 210 9.69 11.12 -21.69
N VAL A 211 10.38 11.18 -22.83
CA VAL A 211 10.17 10.26 -23.96
C VAL A 211 10.60 8.84 -23.60
N GLN A 212 11.76 8.67 -22.94
CA GLN A 212 12.24 7.35 -22.49
C GLN A 212 11.32 6.74 -21.43
N SER A 213 10.77 7.56 -20.53
CA SER A 213 9.86 7.11 -19.48
C SER A 213 8.56 6.56 -20.06
N TYR A 214 7.95 7.30 -21.01
CA TYR A 214 6.76 6.81 -21.72
C TYR A 214 7.05 5.57 -22.57
N SER A 215 8.16 5.54 -23.32
CA SER A 215 8.47 4.41 -24.18
C SER A 215 8.73 3.13 -23.38
N LEU A 216 9.48 3.22 -22.28
CA LEU A 216 9.76 2.08 -21.40
C LEU A 216 8.49 1.59 -20.69
N ALA A 217 7.64 2.50 -20.20
CA ALA A 217 6.35 2.14 -19.61
C ALA A 217 5.44 1.40 -20.61
N ILE A 218 5.38 1.85 -21.86
CA ILE A 218 4.63 1.18 -22.93
C ILE A 218 5.23 -0.20 -23.22
N LEU A 219 6.54 -0.32 -23.38
CA LEU A 219 7.21 -1.59 -23.67
C LEU A 219 6.99 -2.64 -22.57
N ILE A 220 7.15 -2.25 -21.30
CA ILE A 220 6.86 -3.12 -20.15
C ILE A 220 5.40 -3.57 -20.19
N SER A 221 4.47 -2.63 -20.43
CA SER A 221 3.04 -2.92 -20.46
C SER A 221 2.66 -3.88 -21.59
N LEU A 222 3.25 -3.71 -22.78
CA LEU A 222 3.06 -4.65 -23.90
C LEU A 222 3.61 -6.04 -23.58
N GLY A 223 4.74 -6.14 -22.86
CA GLY A 223 5.27 -7.40 -22.36
C GLY A 223 4.30 -8.10 -21.40
N VAL A 224 3.72 -7.36 -20.45
CA VAL A 224 2.71 -7.88 -19.52
C VAL A 224 1.44 -8.32 -20.26
N VAL A 225 1.00 -7.56 -21.26
CA VAL A 225 -0.12 -7.95 -22.14
C VAL A 225 0.19 -9.25 -22.88
N ALA A 226 1.38 -9.39 -23.46
CA ALA A 226 1.77 -10.60 -24.17
C ALA A 226 1.76 -11.83 -23.23
N ALA A 227 2.32 -11.69 -22.02
CA ALA A 227 2.31 -12.74 -21.01
C ALA A 227 0.89 -13.10 -20.55
N GLY A 228 0.06 -12.10 -20.28
CA GLY A 228 -1.34 -12.29 -19.88
C GLY A 228 -2.18 -12.95 -20.98
N MET A 229 -1.99 -12.56 -22.24
CA MET A 229 -2.68 -13.20 -23.37
C MET A 229 -2.20 -14.62 -23.62
N LEU A 230 -0.91 -14.92 -23.42
CA LEU A 230 -0.40 -16.29 -23.46
C LEU A 230 -1.05 -17.15 -22.37
N ALA A 231 -1.20 -16.61 -21.15
CA ALA A 231 -1.88 -17.30 -20.06
C ALA A 231 -3.37 -17.55 -20.39
N ILE A 232 -4.08 -16.55 -20.92
CA ILE A 232 -5.49 -16.69 -21.34
C ILE A 232 -5.64 -17.76 -22.44
N ARG A 233 -4.71 -17.83 -23.40
CA ARG A 233 -4.72 -18.86 -24.45
C ARG A 233 -4.52 -20.28 -23.93
N ARG A 234 -3.89 -20.46 -22.77
CA ARG A 234 -3.67 -21.76 -22.13
C ARG A 234 -4.86 -22.23 -21.28
N LEU A 235 -5.85 -21.36 -21.05
CA LEU A 235 -7.05 -21.72 -20.30
C LEU A 235 -7.90 -22.72 -21.09
N ARG A 236 -8.41 -23.73 -20.39
CA ARG A 236 -9.41 -24.65 -20.91
C ARG A 236 -10.80 -24.12 -20.56
N PHE A 237 -11.62 -23.98 -21.59
CA PHE A 237 -13.01 -23.52 -21.48
C PHE A 237 -13.91 -24.74 -21.67
N GLU A 238 -14.99 -24.80 -20.91
CA GLU A 238 -15.93 -25.91 -21.05
C GLU A 238 -16.79 -25.62 -22.27
N GLU A 239 -16.81 -26.53 -23.26
CA GLU A 239 -17.74 -26.48 -24.38
C GLU A 239 -19.13 -26.97 -23.90
N THR A 240 -19.72 -26.32 -22.90
CA THR A 240 -21.09 -26.63 -22.48
C THR A 240 -22.10 -25.95 -23.43
N PRO A 241 -23.19 -26.64 -23.84
CA PRO A 241 -24.22 -26.06 -24.69
C PRO A 241 -24.85 -24.80 -24.06
N PRO A 242 -25.39 -23.86 -24.87
CA PRO A 242 -25.83 -22.53 -24.43
C PRO A 242 -27.03 -22.49 -23.47
N GLU A 243 -27.60 -23.65 -23.09
CA GLU A 243 -28.89 -23.73 -22.40
C GLU A 243 -28.78 -23.63 -20.86
N GLU A 244 -27.58 -23.78 -20.29
CA GLU A 244 -27.34 -23.48 -18.87
C GLU A 244 -26.72 -22.08 -18.72
N ASN A 245 -27.56 -21.08 -18.42
CA ASN A 245 -27.19 -19.68 -18.18
C ASN A 245 -26.00 -19.45 -17.21
N GLY A 246 -25.56 -20.47 -16.46
CA GLY A 246 -24.43 -20.40 -15.53
C GLY A 246 -23.04 -20.63 -16.16
N SER A 247 -22.90 -21.35 -17.27
CA SER A 247 -21.57 -21.76 -17.79
C SER A 247 -20.78 -20.59 -18.41
N HIS A 248 -21.46 -19.68 -19.11
CA HIS A 248 -20.82 -18.53 -19.77
C HIS A 248 -20.19 -17.55 -18.78
N PHE A 249 -20.78 -17.35 -17.60
CA PHE A 249 -20.20 -16.49 -16.57
C PHE A 249 -18.96 -17.10 -15.94
N SER A 250 -18.96 -18.42 -15.68
CA SER A 250 -17.80 -19.14 -15.13
C SER A 250 -16.56 -18.97 -16.02
N ASP A 251 -16.72 -19.10 -17.34
CA ASP A 251 -15.63 -18.97 -18.30
C ASP A 251 -15.10 -17.54 -18.46
N VAL A 252 -15.97 -16.52 -18.35
CA VAL A 252 -15.53 -15.11 -18.28
C VAL A 252 -14.70 -14.88 -17.02
N GLU A 253 -15.13 -15.43 -15.89
CA GLU A 253 -14.40 -15.28 -14.62
C GLU A 253 -13.03 -15.99 -14.65
N LYS A 254 -12.85 -17.07 -15.42
CA LYS A 254 -11.52 -17.67 -15.66
C LYS A 254 -10.57 -16.69 -16.36
N VAL A 255 -11.06 -15.92 -17.33
CA VAL A 255 -10.26 -14.86 -18.00
C VAL A 255 -9.89 -13.78 -16.99
N PHE A 256 -10.86 -13.32 -16.19
CA PHE A 256 -10.59 -12.34 -15.13
C PHE A 256 -9.67 -12.88 -14.04
N GLY A 257 -9.61 -14.19 -13.81
CA GLY A 257 -8.61 -14.81 -12.94
C GLY A 257 -7.17 -14.50 -13.36
N VAL A 258 -6.88 -14.43 -14.66
CA VAL A 258 -5.55 -14.00 -15.16
C VAL A 258 -5.33 -12.51 -14.91
N LEU A 259 -6.34 -11.68 -15.15
CA LEU A 259 -6.29 -10.24 -14.88
C LEU A 259 -6.11 -9.94 -13.38
N MET A 260 -6.68 -10.78 -12.51
CA MET A 260 -6.48 -10.73 -11.06
C MET A 260 -5.04 -10.96 -10.65
N VAL A 261 -4.32 -11.87 -11.31
CA VAL A 261 -2.88 -12.07 -11.05
C VAL A 261 -2.11 -10.80 -11.39
N VAL A 262 -2.35 -10.21 -12.57
CA VAL A 262 -1.66 -8.98 -13.00
C VAL A 262 -1.96 -7.82 -12.05
N THR A 263 -3.22 -7.62 -11.69
CA THR A 263 -3.63 -6.55 -10.76
C THR A 263 -3.14 -6.79 -9.34
N GLY A 264 -3.07 -8.04 -8.88
CA GLY A 264 -2.45 -8.40 -7.61
C GLY A 264 -0.97 -8.03 -7.57
N CYS A 265 -0.22 -8.28 -8.66
CA CYS A 265 1.16 -7.83 -8.79
C CYS A 265 1.26 -6.29 -8.74
N ALA A 266 0.40 -5.59 -9.47
CA ALA A 266 0.36 -4.13 -9.50
C ALA A 266 0.05 -3.53 -8.13
N MET A 267 -0.92 -4.10 -7.40
CA MET A 267 -1.29 -3.65 -6.05
C MET A 267 -0.21 -3.99 -5.02
N ALA A 268 0.44 -5.15 -5.13
CA ALA A 268 1.60 -5.48 -4.29
C ALA A 268 2.75 -4.50 -4.50
N PHE A 269 3.03 -4.13 -5.76
CA PHE A 269 4.01 -3.09 -6.07
C PHE A 269 3.62 -1.74 -5.46
N ALA A 270 2.35 -1.33 -5.65
CA ALA A 270 1.81 -0.09 -5.09
C ALA A 270 1.92 -0.03 -3.55
N LEU A 271 1.63 -1.16 -2.89
CA LEU A 271 1.80 -1.31 -1.44
C LEU A 271 3.25 -1.09 -1.05
N GLY A 272 4.18 -1.75 -1.73
CA GLY A 272 5.61 -1.58 -1.48
C GLY A 272 6.05 -0.12 -1.62
N SER A 273 5.63 0.57 -2.68
CA SER A 273 6.03 1.96 -2.93
C SER A 273 5.46 2.96 -1.93
N ASN A 274 4.24 2.73 -1.43
CA ASN A 274 3.61 3.64 -0.48
C ASN A 274 4.01 3.33 0.97
N ASP A 275 3.91 2.06 1.37
CA ASP A 275 3.89 1.70 2.79
C ASP A 275 5.31 1.52 3.36
N VAL A 276 6.34 1.31 2.53
CA VAL A 276 7.74 1.27 3.01
C VAL A 276 8.15 2.55 3.73
N ALA A 277 7.62 3.68 3.29
CA ALA A 277 7.87 4.99 3.88
C ALA A 277 7.47 5.06 5.36
N ASN A 278 6.45 4.29 5.77
CA ASN A 278 5.97 4.27 7.15
C ASN A 278 7.02 3.69 8.13
N ALA A 279 7.93 2.84 7.66
CA ALA A 279 9.04 2.33 8.45
C ALA A 279 10.34 3.08 8.17
N VAL A 280 10.61 3.37 6.90
CA VAL A 280 11.89 3.93 6.44
C VAL A 280 11.97 5.43 6.67
N GLY A 281 10.86 6.17 6.68
CA GLY A 281 10.85 7.62 6.91
C GLY A 281 11.42 7.99 8.29
N PRO A 282 10.82 7.49 9.39
CA PRO A 282 11.34 7.72 10.73
C PRO A 282 12.74 7.15 10.93
N LEU A 283 13.04 5.98 10.36
CA LEU A 283 14.37 5.37 10.43
C LEU A 283 15.43 6.25 9.75
N ALA A 284 15.13 6.77 8.56
CA ALA A 284 16.02 7.66 7.82
C ALA A 284 16.26 8.96 8.60
N ALA A 285 15.23 9.52 9.24
CA ALA A 285 15.38 10.70 10.09
C ALA A 285 16.35 10.43 11.26
N VAL A 286 16.26 9.27 11.92
CA VAL A 286 17.18 8.88 13.00
C VAL A 286 18.62 8.69 12.48
N VAL A 287 18.77 7.97 11.36
CA VAL A 287 20.08 7.71 10.74
C VAL A 287 20.78 9.02 10.39
N ASP A 288 20.05 9.96 9.81
CA ASP A 288 20.57 11.26 9.38
C ASP A 288 21.13 12.03 10.57
N VAL A 289 20.31 12.24 11.60
CA VAL A 289 20.70 12.97 12.81
C VAL A 289 21.90 12.33 13.51
N ILE A 290 21.98 10.99 13.55
CA ILE A 290 23.13 10.31 14.16
C ILE A 290 24.42 10.50 13.34
N GLN A 291 24.33 10.61 12.02
CA GLN A 291 25.49 10.72 11.13
C GLN A 291 25.96 12.16 10.93
N THR A 292 25.03 13.10 10.74
CA THR A 292 25.33 14.51 10.42
C THR A 292 25.32 15.38 11.68
N GLY A 293 24.59 15.00 12.71
CA GLY A 293 24.32 15.84 13.89
C GLY A 293 23.28 16.93 13.65
N GLU A 294 22.72 17.01 12.43
CA GLU A 294 21.76 18.03 12.02
C GLU A 294 20.48 17.38 11.49
N VAL A 295 19.36 18.11 11.53
CA VAL A 295 18.09 17.67 10.94
C VAL A 295 17.96 18.32 9.56
N ASP A 296 18.54 17.72 8.53
CA ASP A 296 18.42 18.23 7.16
C ASP A 296 17.20 17.59 6.46
N PRO A 297 16.17 18.38 6.08
CA PRO A 297 15.00 17.86 5.38
C PRO A 297 15.25 17.53 3.90
N GLU A 298 16.38 17.94 3.30
CA GLU A 298 16.70 17.71 1.89
C GLU A 298 17.58 16.49 1.64
N THR A 299 18.20 15.91 2.66
CA THR A 299 19.07 14.74 2.45
C THR A 299 18.26 13.58 1.87
N LEU A 300 18.82 12.95 0.84
CA LEU A 300 18.21 11.79 0.21
C LEU A 300 18.21 10.58 1.15
N VAL A 301 17.13 9.80 1.10
CA VAL A 301 17.01 8.55 1.85
C VAL A 301 18.08 7.55 1.35
N PRO A 302 18.96 7.04 2.23
CA PRO A 302 19.97 6.08 1.79
C PRO A 302 19.33 4.78 1.29
N MET A 303 19.83 4.25 0.17
CA MET A 303 19.26 3.04 -0.47
C MET A 303 19.20 1.83 0.48
N TRP A 304 20.18 1.68 1.37
CA TRP A 304 20.21 0.56 2.32
C TRP A 304 19.02 0.58 3.29
N VAL A 305 18.48 1.77 3.61
CA VAL A 305 17.30 1.92 4.49
C VAL A 305 16.05 1.44 3.76
N LEU A 306 15.88 1.79 2.48
CA LEU A 306 14.78 1.29 1.65
C LEU A 306 14.84 -0.23 1.47
N LEU A 307 16.03 -0.79 1.24
CA LEU A 307 16.24 -2.23 1.14
C LEU A 307 15.86 -2.92 2.46
N LEU A 308 16.29 -2.39 3.59
CA LEU A 308 15.96 -2.90 4.92
C LEU A 308 14.43 -2.88 5.16
N GLY A 309 13.76 -1.79 4.81
CA GLY A 309 12.30 -1.70 4.87
C GLY A 309 11.62 -2.75 3.99
N GLY A 310 12.04 -2.87 2.72
CA GLY A 310 11.53 -3.88 1.80
C GLY A 310 11.70 -5.30 2.32
N PHE A 311 12.89 -5.66 2.83
CA PHE A 311 13.13 -6.97 3.46
C PHE A 311 12.27 -7.21 4.69
N GLY A 312 12.10 -6.20 5.55
CA GLY A 312 11.23 -6.28 6.72
C GLY A 312 9.77 -6.57 6.34
N ILE A 313 9.23 -5.89 5.33
CA ILE A 313 7.87 -6.13 4.84
C ILE A 313 7.74 -7.54 4.27
N VAL A 314 8.69 -7.99 3.45
CA VAL A 314 8.68 -9.36 2.92
C VAL A 314 8.74 -10.39 4.04
N PHE A 315 9.57 -10.17 5.06
CA PHE A 315 9.67 -11.05 6.21
C PHE A 315 8.35 -11.13 7.03
N GLY A 316 7.69 -9.99 7.25
CA GLY A 316 6.37 -9.92 7.87
C GLY A 316 5.29 -10.68 7.11
N LEU A 317 5.30 -10.51 5.79
CA LEU A 317 4.42 -11.23 4.87
C LEU A 317 4.58 -12.75 5.00
N PHE A 318 5.80 -13.27 4.94
CA PHE A 318 6.06 -14.71 5.01
C PHE A 318 5.69 -15.31 6.38
N THR A 319 5.90 -14.57 7.47
CA THR A 319 5.71 -15.08 8.82
C THR A 319 4.27 -14.98 9.31
N TYR A 320 3.58 -13.86 9.06
CA TYR A 320 2.27 -13.58 9.65
C TYR A 320 1.18 -13.16 8.65
N GLY A 321 1.56 -12.72 7.46
CA GLY A 321 0.63 -12.22 6.44
C GLY A 321 -0.49 -13.20 6.06
N HIS A 322 -0.23 -14.51 6.13
CA HIS A 322 -1.22 -15.55 5.81
C HIS A 322 -2.49 -15.48 6.67
N LYS A 323 -2.40 -15.05 7.94
CA LYS A 323 -3.57 -14.95 8.83
C LYS A 323 -4.50 -13.83 8.40
N VAL A 324 -3.96 -12.64 8.15
CA VAL A 324 -4.75 -11.47 7.76
C VAL A 324 -5.32 -11.66 6.34
N ILE A 325 -4.54 -12.24 5.42
CA ILE A 325 -5.03 -12.60 4.08
C ILE A 325 -6.23 -13.55 4.19
N ALA A 326 -6.18 -14.55 5.07
CA ALA A 326 -7.29 -15.49 5.25
C ALA A 326 -8.55 -14.78 5.78
N THR A 327 -8.41 -13.89 6.77
CA THR A 327 -9.54 -13.13 7.33
C THR A 327 -10.17 -12.19 6.29
N VAL A 328 -9.35 -11.43 5.57
CA VAL A 328 -9.82 -10.49 4.54
C VAL A 328 -10.41 -11.24 3.35
N GLY A 329 -9.74 -12.28 2.85
CA GLY A 329 -10.22 -13.09 1.73
C GLY A 329 -11.53 -13.84 2.03
N THR A 330 -11.73 -14.31 3.27
CA THR A 330 -12.98 -14.95 3.71
C THR A 330 -14.08 -13.96 4.10
N GLY A 331 -13.74 -12.76 4.57
CA GLY A 331 -14.72 -11.69 4.83
C GLY A 331 -15.28 -11.05 3.56
N ILE A 332 -14.52 -11.14 2.46
CA ILE A 332 -14.85 -10.56 1.15
C ILE A 332 -15.56 -11.58 0.21
N THR A 333 -16.00 -12.73 0.73
CA THR A 333 -16.46 -13.96 0.02
C THR A 333 -17.51 -13.85 -1.10
N GLN A 334 -18.00 -12.67 -1.48
CA GLN A 334 -18.89 -12.48 -2.63
C GLN A 334 -18.26 -11.71 -3.81
N LEU A 335 -16.95 -11.49 -3.82
CA LEU A 335 -16.26 -10.89 -4.99
C LEU A 335 -15.88 -11.94 -6.04
N THR A 336 -16.55 -11.87 -7.20
CA THR A 336 -16.12 -12.56 -8.42
C THR A 336 -14.81 -11.94 -8.94
N PRO A 337 -13.96 -12.70 -9.67
CA PRO A 337 -12.72 -12.19 -10.25
C PRO A 337 -12.87 -10.86 -11.02
N SER A 338 -13.93 -10.67 -11.80
CA SER A 338 -14.23 -9.43 -12.52
C SER A 338 -14.39 -8.20 -11.61
N ARG A 339 -15.07 -8.38 -10.47
CA ARG A 339 -15.22 -7.36 -9.43
C ARG A 339 -13.90 -7.10 -8.72
N GLY A 340 -13.19 -8.19 -8.39
CA GLY A 340 -11.88 -8.12 -7.74
C GLY A 340 -10.90 -7.33 -8.58
N TYR A 341 -10.93 -7.53 -9.90
CA TYR A 341 -10.06 -6.87 -10.85
C TYR A 341 -10.32 -5.36 -10.83
N ALA A 342 -11.58 -4.95 -10.97
CA ALA A 342 -11.94 -3.54 -10.99
C ALA A 342 -11.54 -2.83 -9.68
N ALA A 343 -11.82 -3.44 -8.53
CA ALA A 343 -11.45 -2.87 -7.23
C ALA A 343 -9.93 -2.78 -7.04
N THR A 344 -9.21 -3.87 -7.35
CA THR A 344 -7.77 -3.98 -7.11
C THR A 344 -6.98 -3.12 -8.11
N ALA A 345 -7.38 -3.07 -9.38
CA ALA A 345 -6.78 -2.18 -10.39
C ALA A 345 -6.96 -0.70 -10.02
N ALA A 346 -8.16 -0.32 -9.58
CA ALA A 346 -8.44 1.06 -9.16
C ALA A 346 -7.65 1.45 -7.90
N ALA A 347 -7.56 0.53 -6.93
CA ALA A 347 -6.78 0.74 -5.72
C ALA A 347 -5.29 0.88 -6.05
N ALA A 348 -4.74 -0.03 -6.86
CA ALA A 348 -3.34 0.03 -7.31
C ALA A 348 -3.05 1.34 -8.05
N ALA A 349 -3.90 1.74 -8.98
CA ALA A 349 -3.74 3.00 -9.72
C ALA A 349 -3.73 4.21 -8.77
N THR A 350 -4.66 4.25 -7.81
CA THR A 350 -4.77 5.36 -6.85
C THR A 350 -3.56 5.43 -5.93
N VAL A 351 -3.12 4.29 -5.38
CA VAL A 351 -1.95 4.20 -4.51
C VAL A 351 -0.69 4.59 -5.25
N VAL A 352 -0.47 4.04 -6.45
CA VAL A 352 0.72 4.38 -7.25
C VAL A 352 0.73 5.87 -7.58
N LEU A 353 -0.39 6.46 -8.01
CA LEU A 353 -0.47 7.89 -8.32
C LEU A 353 -0.17 8.76 -7.08
N ALA A 354 -0.68 8.38 -5.90
CA ALA A 354 -0.37 9.08 -4.66
C ALA A 354 1.11 8.92 -4.25
N SER A 355 1.69 7.73 -4.43
CA SER A 355 3.13 7.53 -4.20
C SER A 355 3.98 8.39 -5.13
N GLY A 356 3.57 8.54 -6.39
CA GLY A 356 4.25 9.40 -7.36
C GLY A 356 4.17 10.90 -7.04
N THR A 357 3.19 11.33 -6.24
CA THR A 357 3.11 12.70 -5.73
C THR A 357 3.70 12.86 -4.33
N GLY A 358 4.26 11.78 -3.75
CA GLY A 358 4.81 11.76 -2.40
C GLY A 358 3.77 11.76 -1.28
N LEU A 359 2.46 11.74 -1.59
CA LEU A 359 1.42 11.82 -0.57
C LEU A 359 1.26 10.47 0.16
N PRO A 360 1.50 10.38 1.48
CA PRO A 360 1.26 9.16 2.23
C PRO A 360 -0.25 8.94 2.36
N ILE A 361 -0.74 7.87 1.74
CA ILE A 361 -2.15 7.46 1.83
C ILE A 361 -2.31 6.12 2.56
N SER A 362 -3.55 5.72 2.82
CA SER A 362 -3.88 4.39 3.34
C SER A 362 -4.29 3.44 2.20
N THR A 363 -3.50 2.40 1.98
CA THR A 363 -3.81 1.32 1.03
C THR A 363 -5.09 0.58 1.43
N THR A 364 -5.27 0.30 2.72
CA THR A 364 -6.49 -0.29 3.29
C THR A 364 -7.74 0.53 2.91
N HIS A 365 -7.70 1.85 3.09
CA HIS A 365 -8.89 2.69 2.87
C HIS A 365 -9.18 2.83 1.38
N THR A 366 -8.14 2.93 0.58
CA THR A 366 -8.25 3.05 -0.88
C THR A 366 -8.89 1.80 -1.48
N LEU A 367 -8.47 0.60 -1.04
CA LEU A 367 -9.08 -0.66 -1.46
C LEU A 367 -10.55 -0.74 -1.05
N VAL A 368 -10.86 -0.34 0.17
CA VAL A 368 -12.25 -0.33 0.67
C VAL A 368 -13.11 0.60 -0.18
N GLY A 369 -12.63 1.82 -0.43
CA GLY A 369 -13.30 2.77 -1.32
C GLY A 369 -13.54 2.17 -2.71
N ALA A 370 -12.54 1.49 -3.27
CA ALA A 370 -12.66 0.78 -4.53
C ALA A 370 -13.72 -0.34 -4.50
N ILE A 371 -13.75 -1.16 -3.45
CA ILE A 371 -14.77 -2.21 -3.25
C ILE A 371 -16.18 -1.59 -3.17
N LEU A 372 -16.33 -0.48 -2.45
CA LEU A 372 -17.60 0.25 -2.38
C LEU A 372 -18.01 0.82 -3.74
N GLY A 373 -17.06 1.33 -4.53
CA GLY A 373 -17.29 1.78 -5.89
C GLY A 373 -17.83 0.66 -6.81
N VAL A 374 -17.24 -0.53 -6.73
CA VAL A 374 -17.76 -1.72 -7.44
C VAL A 374 -19.15 -2.12 -6.93
N GLY A 375 -19.38 -2.04 -5.62
CA GLY A 375 -20.69 -2.29 -5.01
C GLY A 375 -21.78 -1.34 -5.52
N LEU A 376 -21.49 -0.03 -5.55
CA LEU A 376 -22.39 1.00 -6.07
C LEU A 376 -22.75 0.78 -7.54
N ALA A 377 -21.80 0.33 -8.37
CA ALA A 377 -22.06 0.00 -9.77
C ALA A 377 -23.04 -1.17 -9.96
N ARG A 378 -23.24 -2.02 -8.95
CA ARG A 378 -24.25 -3.09 -8.94
C ARG A 378 -25.58 -2.69 -8.29
N GLY A 379 -25.59 -1.62 -7.49
CA GLY A 379 -26.72 -1.17 -6.70
C GLY A 379 -26.44 -1.19 -5.19
N ILE A 380 -27.01 -0.22 -4.47
CA ILE A 380 -26.72 0.08 -3.05
C ILE A 380 -26.97 -1.12 -2.12
N ALA A 381 -27.91 -2.02 -2.47
CA ALA A 381 -28.22 -3.22 -1.68
C ALA A 381 -27.06 -4.23 -1.58
N ALA A 382 -26.03 -4.13 -2.43
CA ALA A 382 -24.87 -5.01 -2.40
C ALA A 382 -23.76 -4.57 -1.42
N ILE A 383 -23.93 -3.45 -0.72
CA ILE A 383 -22.93 -2.90 0.20
C ILE A 383 -23.11 -3.48 1.60
N ASP A 384 -22.09 -4.12 2.14
CA ASP A 384 -22.06 -4.54 3.55
C ASP A 384 -21.74 -3.34 4.45
N LEU A 385 -22.78 -2.69 4.99
CA LEU A 385 -22.65 -1.56 5.91
C LEU A 385 -21.89 -1.91 7.20
N ARG A 386 -21.83 -3.19 7.60
CA ARG A 386 -21.04 -3.60 8.78
C ARG A 386 -19.55 -3.49 8.48
N LEU A 387 -19.13 -3.93 7.29
CA LEU A 387 -17.75 -3.80 6.82
C LEU A 387 -17.34 -2.32 6.78
N VAL A 388 -18.17 -1.47 6.19
CA VAL A 388 -17.95 0.00 6.16
C VAL A 388 -17.78 0.56 7.57
N ARG A 389 -18.70 0.23 8.49
CA ARG A 389 -18.66 0.71 9.87
C ARG A 389 -17.39 0.25 10.60
N MET A 390 -17.00 -1.02 10.46
CA MET A 390 -15.79 -1.54 11.09
C MET A 390 -14.53 -0.79 10.65
N ILE A 391 -14.49 -0.39 9.38
CA ILE A 391 -13.35 0.33 8.82
C ILE A 391 -13.30 1.77 9.35
N PHE A 392 -14.41 2.51 9.34
CA PHE A 392 -14.43 3.84 9.98
C PHE A 392 -14.05 3.78 11.46
N MET A 393 -14.46 2.73 12.17
CA MET A 393 -14.07 2.54 13.57
C MET A 393 -12.57 2.24 13.71
N SER A 394 -11.95 1.50 12.79
CA SER A 394 -10.50 1.29 12.81
C SER A 394 -9.74 2.60 12.61
N TRP A 395 -10.28 3.57 11.85
CA TRP A 395 -9.65 4.89 11.67
C TRP A 395 -9.60 5.65 12.99
N ILE A 396 -10.74 5.68 13.70
CA ILE A 396 -10.90 6.40 14.96
C ILE A 396 -10.02 5.79 16.06
N VAL A 397 -9.83 4.47 16.04
CA VAL A 397 -9.04 3.76 17.07
C VAL A 397 -7.53 3.80 16.78
N THR A 398 -7.12 3.68 15.51
CA THR A 398 -5.71 3.50 15.15
C THR A 398 -4.86 4.75 15.41
N LEU A 399 -5.38 5.95 15.11
CA LEU A 399 -4.66 7.21 15.34
C LEU A 399 -4.35 7.44 16.83
N PRO A 400 -5.35 7.40 17.76
CA PRO A 400 -5.09 7.51 19.19
C PRO A 400 -4.23 6.39 19.75
N ALA A 401 -4.42 5.14 19.29
CA ALA A 401 -3.61 4.02 19.74
C ALA A 401 -2.12 4.24 19.43
N GLY A 402 -1.80 4.65 18.20
CA GLY A 402 -0.43 5.01 17.80
C GLY A 402 0.12 6.17 18.63
N ALA A 403 -0.66 7.25 18.78
CA ALA A 403 -0.24 8.44 19.54
C ALA A 403 0.06 8.13 21.01
N ILE A 404 -0.84 7.43 21.70
CA ILE A 404 -0.71 7.11 23.12
C ILE A 404 0.50 6.20 23.35
N LEU A 405 0.66 5.15 22.53
CA LEU A 405 1.81 4.25 22.63
C LEU A 405 3.13 4.99 22.37
N ALA A 406 3.16 5.92 21.41
CA ALA A 406 4.35 6.71 21.09
C ALA A 406 4.73 7.65 22.23
N ILE A 407 3.75 8.30 22.87
CA ILE A 407 3.99 9.14 24.05
C ILE A 407 4.63 8.32 25.17
N VAL A 408 4.11 7.12 25.45
CA VAL A 408 4.66 6.23 26.48
C VAL A 408 6.10 5.82 26.13
N PHE A 409 6.34 5.33 24.92
CA PHE A 409 7.70 4.91 24.52
C PHE A 409 8.68 6.08 24.47
N PHE A 410 8.23 7.28 24.10
CA PHE A 410 9.07 8.48 24.09
C PHE A 410 9.62 8.80 25.48
N PHE A 411 8.75 8.86 26.50
CA PHE A 411 9.19 9.14 27.87
C PHE A 411 10.07 8.02 28.45
N VAL A 412 9.81 6.76 28.09
CA VAL A 412 10.67 5.64 28.49
C VAL A 412 12.06 5.76 27.87
N LEU A 413 12.15 6.00 26.56
CA LEU A 413 13.43 6.15 25.86
C LEU A 413 14.22 7.35 26.38
N ARG A 414 13.55 8.50 26.54
CA ARG A 414 14.15 9.71 27.10
C ARG A 414 14.66 9.48 28.52
N GLY A 415 13.91 8.77 29.37
CA GLY A 415 14.33 8.50 30.75
C GLY A 415 15.51 7.52 30.86
N LEU A 416 15.71 6.66 29.86
CA LEU A 416 16.79 5.65 29.85
C LEU A 416 18.07 6.12 29.17
N LEU A 417 17.95 6.96 28.14
CA LEU A 417 19.05 7.30 27.21
C LEU A 417 19.28 8.80 27.02
N GLY A 418 18.44 9.65 27.62
CA GLY A 418 18.48 11.11 27.48
C GLY A 418 19.03 11.86 28.68
#